data_AF-A0A5E9AV43-F1
#
_entry.id   AF-A0A5E9AV43-F1
#
_cell.length_a   1.000
_cell.length_b   1.000
_cell.length_c   1.000
_cell.angle_alpha   90.00
_cell.angle_beta   90.00
_cell.angle_gamma   90.00
#
_symmetry.space_group_name_H-M   'P 1'
#
loop_
_entity.id
_entity.type
_entity.pdbx_description
1 polymer ?
#
loop_
_entity_poly.entity_id
_entity_poly.type
_entity_poly.pdbx_seq_one_letter_code
_entity_poly.pdbx_strand_id
1 'polypeptide(L)'
;PVNIVVTGSGPLANWSGVGTFMVDGRIVSQLTGRHQLTDKGHRIEAKGDGEFEAFLPEKIKSLFAGKTSFDLAGTATTAGGVDIEQAIIESESVHGTATGNVDPKGASDLAVELAAKDKPVTIDVGNSAVPILVAVEKATVRAFGDGKAPMVDIGTSLTSVAVGGTQLNNITGAIHSDGFDIENRSGPVS
;
A
#
# COMPACT_ATOMS: atom_id res chain seq x y z
N PRO A 1 13.61 -0.42 27.51
CA PRO A 1 12.74 0.78 27.38
C PRO A 1 12.63 1.25 25.93
N VAL A 2 11.43 1.68 25.50
CA VAL A 2 11.22 2.28 24.18
C VAL A 2 11.32 3.80 24.32
N ASN A 3 12.13 4.43 23.45
CA ASN A 3 12.24 5.88 23.39
C ASN A 3 12.01 6.36 21.95
N ILE A 4 11.24 7.42 21.79
CA ILE A 4 10.94 8.05 20.51
C ILE A 4 11.43 9.49 20.59
N VAL A 5 12.39 9.84 19.74
CA VAL A 5 12.93 11.20 19.64
C VAL A 5 12.53 11.78 18.30
N VAL A 6 11.83 12.91 18.32
CA VAL A 6 11.48 13.66 17.11
C VAL A 6 12.22 14.99 17.12
N THR A 7 12.96 15.24 16.05
CA THR A 7 13.61 16.53 15.80
C THR A 7 13.05 17.12 14.52
N GLY A 8 12.91 18.44 14.45
CA GLY A 8 12.35 19.08 13.26
C GLY A 8 12.72 20.55 13.17
N SER A 9 12.59 21.10 11.97
CA SER A 9 12.98 22.47 11.64
C SER A 9 12.12 23.05 10.51
N GLY A 10 12.06 24.37 10.44
CA GLY A 10 11.30 25.11 9.45
C GLY A 10 9.90 25.53 9.91
N PRO A 11 9.25 26.46 9.17
CA PRO A 11 7.88 26.87 9.45
C PRO A 11 6.89 25.73 9.17
N LEU A 12 5.69 25.78 9.76
CA LEU A 12 4.65 24.77 9.51
C LEU A 12 4.23 24.66 8.04
N ALA A 13 4.40 25.72 7.23
CA ALA A 13 4.12 25.65 5.80
C ALA A 13 5.23 24.92 5.00
N ASN A 14 6.39 24.67 5.60
CA ASN A 14 7.53 24.00 4.97
C ASN A 14 8.42 23.42 6.07
N TRP A 15 7.95 22.33 6.66
CA TRP A 15 8.58 21.70 7.81
C TRP A 15 9.28 20.41 7.40
N SER A 16 10.40 20.10 8.05
CA SER A 16 11.06 18.80 7.91
C SER A 16 11.51 18.28 9.27
N GLY A 17 11.53 16.97 9.43
CA GLY A 17 11.94 16.35 10.67
C GLY A 17 12.40 14.92 10.54
N VAL A 18 13.02 14.44 11.62
CA VAL A 18 13.52 13.08 11.78
C VAL A 18 12.95 12.51 13.08
N GLY A 19 12.22 11.41 12.96
CA GLY A 19 11.83 10.54 14.06
C GLY A 19 12.83 9.40 14.22
N THR A 20 13.34 9.18 15.43
CA THR A 20 14.25 8.06 15.75
C THR A 20 13.61 7.21 16.83
N PHE A 21 13.51 5.91 16.58
CA PHE A 21 12.99 4.92 17.51
C PHE A 21 14.15 4.11 18.09
N MET A 22 14.19 4.02 19.41
CA MET A 22 15.25 3.31 20.14
C MET A 22 14.67 2.26 21.07
N VAL A 23 15.32 1.10 21.09
CA VAL A 23 15.09 0.04 22.08
C VAL A 23 16.41 -0.24 22.78
N ASP A 24 16.41 -0.11 24.11
CA ASP A 24 17.58 -0.34 24.96
C ASP A 24 18.84 0.44 24.53
N GLY A 25 18.62 1.69 24.10
CA GLY A 25 19.67 2.61 23.67
C GLY A 25 20.21 2.37 22.25
N ARG A 26 19.66 1.40 21.50
CA ARG A 26 20.00 1.15 20.09
C ARG A 26 18.89 1.70 19.19
N ILE A 27 19.27 2.39 18.12
CA ILE A 27 18.33 2.83 17.09
C ILE A 27 17.84 1.59 16.33
N VAL A 28 16.53 1.37 16.34
CA VAL A 28 15.89 0.25 15.63
C VAL A 28 15.16 0.71 14.37
N SER A 29 14.86 2.01 14.28
CA SER A 29 14.19 2.60 13.12
C SER A 29 14.43 4.11 13.09
N GLN A 30 14.53 4.65 11.88
CA GLN A 30 14.57 6.08 11.64
C GLN A 30 13.60 6.44 10.50
N LEU A 31 12.89 7.54 10.69
CA LEU A 31 11.92 8.10 9.76
C LEU A 31 12.29 9.56 9.47
N THR A 32 12.36 9.94 8.20
CA THR A 32 12.44 11.33 7.77
C THR A 32 11.11 11.74 7.17
N GLY A 33 10.61 12.92 7.53
CA GLY A 33 9.40 13.50 6.99
C GLY A 33 9.61 14.93 6.52
N ARG A 34 8.91 15.32 5.47
CA ARG A 34 8.81 16.71 5.03
C ARG A 34 7.36 17.03 4.68
N HIS A 35 6.90 18.19 5.13
CA HIS A 35 5.61 18.75 4.76
C HIS A 35 5.83 20.10 4.07
N GLN A 36 5.12 20.34 2.98
CA GLN A 36 5.12 21.60 2.26
C GLN A 36 3.69 21.98 1.89
N LEU A 37 3.26 23.20 2.22
CA LEU A 37 2.04 23.78 1.69
C LEU A 37 2.36 24.38 0.31
N THR A 38 1.67 23.88 -0.70
CA THR A 38 1.79 24.28 -2.10
C THR A 38 0.48 24.90 -2.59
N ASP A 39 0.47 25.38 -3.82
CA ASP A 39 -0.74 25.78 -4.54
C ASP A 39 -1.72 24.61 -4.75
N LYS A 40 -1.21 23.40 -4.95
CA LYS A 40 -2.01 22.18 -5.12
C LYS A 40 -2.56 21.63 -3.79
N GLY A 41 -1.89 21.89 -2.68
CA GLY A 41 -2.29 21.44 -1.35
C GLY A 41 -1.11 21.05 -0.46
N HIS A 42 -1.32 20.07 0.42
CA HIS A 42 -0.32 19.63 1.40
C HIS A 42 0.52 18.51 0.81
N ARG A 43 1.71 18.85 0.33
CA ARG A 43 2.70 17.88 -0.13
C ARG A 43 3.44 17.28 1.06
N ILE A 44 3.53 15.97 1.10
CA ILE A 44 4.18 15.17 2.12
C ILE A 44 5.21 14.27 1.45
N GLU A 45 6.40 14.22 2.05
CA GLU A 45 7.42 13.23 1.76
C GLU A 45 7.72 12.48 3.05
N ALA A 46 7.81 11.16 2.98
CA ALA A 46 8.11 10.33 4.12
C ALA A 46 8.97 9.14 3.69
N LYS A 47 10.06 8.91 4.41
CA LYS A 47 10.96 7.78 4.16
C LYS A 47 11.42 7.19 5.47
N GLY A 48 11.43 5.87 5.58
CA GLY A 48 11.94 5.22 6.77
C GLY A 48 12.04 3.72 6.63
N ASP A 49 12.67 3.10 7.61
CA ASP A 49 12.79 1.66 7.73
C ASP A 49 12.62 1.20 9.18
N GLY A 50 12.09 0.01 9.39
CA GLY A 50 11.83 -0.55 10.70
C GLY A 50 10.98 -1.81 10.67
N GLU A 51 10.69 -2.36 11.84
CA GLU A 51 9.76 -3.47 12.00
C GLU A 51 8.36 -2.92 12.23
N PHE A 52 7.52 -2.93 11.19
CA PHE A 52 6.18 -2.35 11.22
C PHE A 52 5.05 -3.39 11.36
N GLU A 53 5.38 -4.68 11.39
CA GLU A 53 4.42 -5.80 11.42
C GLU A 53 3.35 -5.65 12.49
N ALA A 54 3.73 -5.21 13.69
CA ALA A 54 2.83 -5.05 14.84
C ALA A 54 1.72 -4.01 14.64
N PHE A 55 1.84 -3.14 13.62
CA PHE A 55 0.87 -2.09 13.31
C PHE A 55 -0.03 -2.42 12.12
N LEU A 56 0.16 -3.59 11.50
CA LEU A 56 -0.58 -4.00 10.31
C LEU A 56 -1.79 -4.89 10.63
N PRO A 57 -2.84 -4.87 9.80
CA PRO A 57 -3.92 -5.83 9.90
C PRO A 57 -3.42 -7.28 9.82
N GLU A 58 -4.01 -8.17 10.61
CA GLU A 58 -3.64 -9.60 10.71
C GLU A 58 -3.51 -10.30 9.35
N LYS A 59 -4.36 -9.96 8.38
CA LYS A 59 -4.38 -10.59 7.06
C LYS A 59 -3.15 -10.31 6.20
N ILE A 60 -2.44 -9.20 6.46
CA ILE A 60 -1.31 -8.75 5.64
C ILE A 60 -0.01 -8.61 6.41
N LYS A 61 -0.05 -8.72 7.75
CA LYS A 61 1.12 -8.52 8.61
C LYS A 61 2.29 -9.42 8.19
N SER A 62 2.03 -10.67 7.82
CA SER A 62 3.06 -11.64 7.42
C SER A 62 3.80 -11.26 6.14
N LEU A 63 3.19 -10.45 5.27
CA LEU A 63 3.82 -9.95 4.04
C LEU A 63 4.96 -8.96 4.36
N PHE A 64 4.88 -8.31 5.52
CA PHE A 64 5.79 -7.25 5.97
C PHE A 64 6.48 -7.62 7.28
N ALA A 65 6.58 -8.92 7.57
CA ALA A 65 7.33 -9.42 8.71
C ALA A 65 8.81 -9.03 8.61
N GLY A 66 9.42 -8.75 9.75
CA GLY A 66 10.81 -8.29 9.82
C GLY A 66 10.99 -6.85 9.33
N LYS A 67 12.19 -6.57 8.81
CA LYS A 67 12.57 -5.21 8.41
C LYS A 67 11.85 -4.81 7.12
N THR A 68 11.09 -3.72 7.19
CA THR A 68 10.39 -3.11 6.06
C THR A 68 10.87 -1.68 5.88
N SER A 69 11.02 -1.22 4.64
CA SER A 69 11.30 0.18 4.31
C SER A 69 10.21 0.77 3.43
N PHE A 70 10.05 2.08 3.49
CA PHE A 70 9.12 2.82 2.65
C PHE A 70 9.71 4.14 2.18
N ASP A 71 9.25 4.59 1.02
CA ASP A 71 9.57 5.88 0.43
C ASP A 71 8.32 6.43 -0.28
N LEU A 72 7.76 7.52 0.24
CA LEU A 72 6.48 8.05 -0.16
C LEU A 72 6.61 9.54 -0.46
N ALA A 73 6.04 10.00 -1.57
CA ALA A 73 5.80 11.39 -1.87
C ALA A 73 4.41 11.56 -2.48
N GLY A 74 3.63 12.50 -1.95
CA GLY A 74 2.28 12.76 -2.45
C GLY A 74 1.71 14.06 -1.92
N THR A 75 0.60 14.50 -2.50
CA THR A 75 -0.09 15.74 -2.16
C THR A 75 -1.54 15.46 -1.83
N ALA A 76 -1.96 15.81 -0.61
CA ALA A 76 -3.39 15.95 -0.31
C ALA A 76 -3.87 17.26 -0.94
N THR A 77 -4.73 17.16 -1.96
CA THR A 77 -5.09 18.30 -2.81
C THR A 77 -6.15 19.18 -2.16
N THR A 78 -6.18 20.45 -2.50
CA THR A 78 -7.21 21.40 -2.03
C THR A 78 -8.62 21.03 -2.50
N ALA A 79 -8.74 20.25 -3.58
CA ALA A 79 -10.00 19.72 -4.09
C ALA A 79 -10.59 18.58 -3.22
N GLY A 80 -9.78 18.01 -2.32
CA GLY A 80 -10.12 16.85 -1.50
C GLY A 80 -9.70 15.52 -2.10
N GLY A 81 -8.82 15.53 -3.11
CA GLY A 81 -8.18 14.36 -3.69
C GLY A 81 -6.78 14.10 -3.14
N VAL A 82 -6.11 13.11 -3.70
CA VAL A 82 -4.72 12.76 -3.39
C VAL A 82 -3.97 12.53 -4.69
N ASP A 83 -2.83 13.21 -4.85
CA ASP A 83 -1.84 12.91 -5.88
C ASP A 83 -0.71 12.11 -5.23
N ILE A 84 -0.31 11.01 -5.85
CA ILE A 84 0.79 10.14 -5.44
C ILE A 84 1.88 10.23 -6.51
N GLU A 85 2.98 10.89 -6.15
CA GLU A 85 4.16 11.00 -7.01
C GLU A 85 4.95 9.69 -7.00
N GLN A 86 5.11 9.13 -5.79
CA GLN A 86 5.63 7.79 -5.58
C GLN A 86 5.14 7.26 -4.26
N ALA A 87 4.88 5.96 -4.22
CA ALA A 87 4.82 5.22 -2.98
C ALA A 87 5.54 3.90 -3.21
N ILE A 88 6.56 3.61 -2.43
CA ILE A 88 7.30 2.36 -2.47
C ILE A 88 7.29 1.77 -1.06
N ILE A 89 7.04 0.47 -0.97
CA ILE A 89 7.22 -0.32 0.24
C ILE A 89 8.00 -1.59 -0.09
N GLU A 90 8.94 -1.94 0.78
CA GLU A 90 9.88 -3.02 0.54
C GLU A 90 10.05 -3.82 1.83
N SER A 91 9.73 -5.12 1.80
CA SER A 91 10.01 -6.06 2.88
C SER A 91 10.98 -7.16 2.40
N GLU A 92 11.19 -8.19 3.22
CA GLU A 92 11.88 -9.39 2.77
C GLU A 92 11.07 -10.17 1.72
N SER A 93 9.75 -10.17 1.83
CA SER A 93 8.88 -11.03 1.00
C SER A 93 8.27 -10.30 -0.19
N VAL A 94 8.00 -8.99 -0.07
CA VAL A 94 7.27 -8.24 -1.09
C VAL A 94 7.90 -6.88 -1.42
N HIS A 95 7.66 -6.45 -2.65
CA HIS A 95 7.87 -5.10 -3.17
C HIS A 95 6.51 -4.53 -3.58
N GLY A 96 6.15 -3.35 -3.10
CA GLY A 96 4.91 -2.67 -3.45
C GLY A 96 5.16 -1.27 -3.99
N THR A 97 4.39 -0.88 -4.99
CA THR A 97 4.41 0.48 -5.55
C THR A 97 3.01 1.06 -5.73
N ALA A 98 2.89 2.38 -5.65
CA ALA A 98 1.73 3.10 -6.13
C ALA A 98 2.10 4.46 -6.73
N THR A 99 1.32 4.90 -7.70
CA THR A 99 1.48 6.19 -8.40
C THR A 99 0.15 6.63 -8.99
N GLY A 100 -0.02 7.92 -9.22
CA GLY A 100 -1.20 8.48 -9.89
C GLY A 100 -2.07 9.30 -8.94
N ASN A 101 -3.36 9.40 -9.20
CA ASN A 101 -4.24 10.27 -8.42
C ASN A 101 -5.63 9.69 -8.16
N VAL A 102 -6.24 10.13 -7.07
CA VAL A 102 -7.66 9.92 -6.75
C VAL A 102 -8.29 11.28 -6.51
N ASP A 103 -9.25 11.67 -7.36
CA ASP A 103 -10.04 12.89 -7.20
C ASP A 103 -11.54 12.56 -7.23
N PRO A 104 -12.21 12.49 -6.06
CA PRO A 104 -13.65 12.18 -5.98
C PRO A 104 -14.57 13.17 -6.70
N LYS A 105 -14.05 14.33 -7.14
CA LYS A 105 -14.81 15.36 -7.86
C LYS A 105 -14.36 15.51 -9.31
N GLY A 106 -13.38 14.72 -9.74
CA GLY A 106 -12.74 14.83 -11.04
C GLY A 106 -12.34 13.48 -11.60
N ALA A 107 -11.35 13.47 -12.49
CA ALA A 107 -10.80 12.25 -13.04
C ALA A 107 -9.77 11.64 -12.08
N SER A 108 -9.82 10.33 -11.90
CA SER A 108 -8.82 9.55 -11.18
C SER A 108 -8.05 8.66 -12.14
N ASP A 109 -6.79 8.39 -11.82
CA ASP A 109 -5.98 7.34 -12.43
C ASP A 109 -4.92 6.92 -11.41
N LEU A 110 -5.25 5.92 -10.60
CA LEU A 110 -4.39 5.36 -9.58
C LEU A 110 -3.94 3.97 -10.02
N ALA A 111 -2.64 3.72 -10.00
CA ALA A 111 -2.06 2.40 -10.20
C ALA A 111 -1.34 1.94 -8.92
N VAL A 112 -1.58 0.68 -8.55
CA VAL A 112 -0.94 -0.01 -7.42
C VAL A 112 -0.44 -1.36 -7.88
N GLU A 113 0.77 -1.72 -7.48
CA GLU A 113 1.36 -3.03 -7.72
C GLU A 113 1.94 -3.60 -6.42
N LEU A 114 1.78 -4.91 -6.23
CA LEU A 114 2.45 -5.68 -5.19
C LEU A 114 3.03 -6.94 -5.83
N ALA A 115 4.33 -7.17 -5.67
CA ALA A 115 5.04 -8.30 -6.22
C ALA A 115 5.82 -9.03 -5.12
N ALA A 116 5.81 -10.36 -5.17
CA ALA A 116 6.72 -11.19 -4.40
C ALA A 116 8.16 -10.99 -4.90
N LYS A 117 9.14 -11.00 -3.98
CA LYS A 117 10.55 -10.81 -4.34
C LYS A 117 11.23 -12.10 -4.75
N ASP A 118 11.34 -13.04 -3.82
CA ASP A 118 12.09 -14.29 -4.02
C ASP A 118 11.19 -15.51 -4.20
N LYS A 119 10.11 -15.58 -3.42
CA LYS A 119 9.16 -16.70 -3.40
C LYS A 119 7.74 -16.18 -3.39
N PRO A 120 6.80 -16.86 -4.06
CA PRO A 120 5.39 -16.53 -4.00
C PRO A 120 4.93 -16.42 -2.55
N VAL A 121 4.16 -15.37 -2.26
CA VAL A 121 3.68 -15.16 -0.90
C VAL A 121 2.33 -15.84 -0.73
N THR A 122 2.22 -16.67 0.30
CA THR A 122 1.00 -17.44 0.55
C THR A 122 0.07 -16.66 1.48
N ILE A 123 -1.15 -16.41 1.03
CA ILE A 123 -2.20 -15.74 1.80
C ILE A 123 -3.37 -16.71 1.98
N ASP A 124 -3.90 -16.80 3.20
CA ASP A 124 -5.17 -17.48 3.44
C ASP A 124 -6.33 -16.49 3.23
N VAL A 125 -7.10 -16.73 2.17
CA VAL A 125 -8.28 -15.93 1.82
C VAL A 125 -9.59 -16.64 2.21
N GLY A 126 -9.49 -17.83 2.80
CA GLY A 126 -10.62 -18.63 3.25
C GLY A 126 -11.20 -18.16 4.58
N ASN A 127 -11.98 -19.05 5.20
CA ASN A 127 -12.45 -18.88 6.56
C ASN A 127 -11.88 -20.00 7.45
N SER A 128 -12.08 -19.89 8.77
CA SER A 128 -11.50 -20.86 9.72
C SER A 128 -11.94 -22.32 9.52
N ALA A 129 -13.09 -22.56 8.85
CA ALA A 129 -13.56 -23.91 8.56
C ALA A 129 -13.00 -24.45 7.24
N VAL A 130 -12.77 -23.58 6.25
CA VAL A 130 -12.25 -23.93 4.93
C VAL A 130 -11.16 -22.92 4.54
N PRO A 131 -9.88 -23.21 4.83
CA PRO A 131 -8.78 -22.36 4.40
C PRO A 131 -8.65 -22.43 2.87
N ILE A 132 -8.31 -21.30 2.28
CA ILE A 132 -8.02 -21.19 0.84
C ILE A 132 -6.65 -20.53 0.74
N LEU A 133 -5.64 -21.34 0.46
CA LEU A 133 -4.26 -20.88 0.38
C LEU A 133 -3.95 -20.45 -1.05
N VAL A 134 -3.60 -19.18 -1.21
CA VAL A 134 -3.27 -18.57 -2.49
C VAL A 134 -1.81 -18.14 -2.46
N ALA A 135 -0.98 -18.75 -3.32
CA ALA A 135 0.41 -18.35 -3.51
C ALA A 135 0.47 -17.29 -4.63
N VAL A 136 0.67 -16.04 -4.22
CA VAL A 136 0.65 -14.85 -5.10
C VAL A 136 2.08 -14.49 -5.51
N GLU A 137 2.31 -14.34 -6.81
CA GLU A 137 3.55 -13.79 -7.35
C GLU A 137 3.41 -12.28 -7.58
N LYS A 138 2.28 -11.85 -8.13
CA LYS A 138 2.01 -10.43 -8.41
C LYS A 138 0.52 -10.12 -8.31
N ALA A 139 0.20 -8.94 -7.82
CA ALA A 139 -1.13 -8.35 -7.84
C ALA A 139 -1.03 -6.89 -8.31
N THR A 140 -1.94 -6.47 -9.18
CA THR A 140 -2.04 -5.11 -9.68
C THR A 140 -3.47 -4.61 -9.53
N VAL A 141 -3.64 -3.33 -9.22
CA VAL A 141 -4.92 -2.64 -9.21
C VAL A 141 -4.76 -1.33 -9.97
N ARG A 142 -5.69 -1.03 -10.88
CA ARG A 142 -5.83 0.30 -11.48
C ARG A 142 -7.24 0.80 -11.32
N ALA A 143 -7.40 2.00 -10.77
CA ALA A 143 -8.67 2.70 -10.69
C ALA A 143 -8.58 3.97 -11.54
N PHE A 144 -9.37 4.06 -12.62
CA PHE A 144 -9.26 5.17 -13.58
C PHE A 144 -10.63 5.64 -14.10
N GLY A 145 -10.70 6.88 -14.59
CA GLY A 145 -11.94 7.48 -15.10
C GLY A 145 -12.59 8.41 -14.09
N ASP A 146 -13.92 8.40 -14.00
CA ASP A 146 -14.66 9.27 -13.07
C ASP A 146 -14.34 8.90 -11.61
N GLY A 147 -13.96 9.86 -10.78
CA GLY A 147 -13.49 9.56 -9.44
C GLY A 147 -14.56 9.12 -8.44
N LYS A 148 -15.86 9.26 -8.74
CA LYS A 148 -16.93 8.71 -7.89
C LYS A 148 -17.22 7.26 -8.21
N ALA A 149 -17.11 6.90 -9.49
CA ALA A 149 -17.35 5.56 -9.99
C ALA A 149 -16.28 5.18 -11.01
N PRO A 150 -15.01 5.01 -10.58
CA PRO A 150 -13.95 4.69 -11.52
C PRO A 150 -14.14 3.29 -12.08
N MET A 151 -13.60 3.09 -13.28
CA MET A 151 -13.30 1.76 -13.77
C MET A 151 -12.20 1.16 -12.90
N VAL A 152 -12.33 -0.10 -12.53
CA VAL A 152 -11.35 -0.81 -11.70
C VAL A 152 -10.91 -2.08 -12.40
N ASP A 153 -9.62 -2.16 -12.66
CA ASP A 153 -8.94 -3.36 -13.14
C ASP A 153 -8.12 -3.98 -12.01
N ILE A 154 -8.32 -5.27 -11.75
CA ILE A 154 -7.48 -6.05 -10.84
C ILE A 154 -6.85 -7.20 -11.64
N GLY A 155 -5.52 -7.31 -11.55
CA GLY A 155 -4.75 -8.39 -12.15
C GLY A 155 -4.03 -9.18 -11.07
N THR A 156 -3.98 -10.50 -11.21
CA THR A 156 -3.23 -11.40 -10.30
C THR A 156 -2.50 -12.48 -11.07
N SER A 157 -1.25 -12.73 -10.68
CA SER A 157 -0.44 -13.87 -11.12
C SER A 157 -0.21 -14.76 -9.90
N LEU A 158 -0.73 -15.98 -9.97
CA LEU A 158 -0.75 -16.93 -8.86
C LEU A 158 0.04 -18.18 -9.24
N THR A 159 1.01 -18.55 -8.41
CA THR A 159 1.72 -19.81 -8.56
C THR A 159 0.80 -20.99 -8.24
N SER A 160 -0.04 -20.87 -7.22
CA SER A 160 -1.02 -21.91 -6.89
C SER A 160 -2.21 -21.41 -6.06
N VAL A 161 -3.33 -22.11 -6.18
CA VAL A 161 -4.49 -22.01 -5.29
C VAL A 161 -4.81 -23.40 -4.74
N ALA A 162 -4.84 -23.55 -3.42
CA ALA A 162 -5.12 -24.81 -2.75
C ALA A 162 -6.32 -24.71 -1.81
N VAL A 163 -7.28 -25.63 -1.97
CA VAL A 163 -8.51 -25.72 -1.17
C VAL A 163 -8.98 -27.18 -1.08
N GLY A 164 -9.33 -27.63 0.13
CA GLY A 164 -9.96 -28.95 0.33
C GLY A 164 -9.18 -30.14 -0.26
N GLY A 165 -7.84 -30.08 -0.25
CA GLY A 165 -6.97 -31.13 -0.81
C GLY A 165 -6.77 -31.05 -2.34
N THR A 166 -7.38 -30.09 -3.01
CA THR A 166 -7.16 -29.81 -4.45
C THR A 166 -6.21 -28.63 -4.60
N GLN A 167 -5.28 -28.71 -5.55
CA GLN A 167 -4.38 -27.61 -5.90
C GLN A 167 -4.40 -27.34 -7.40
N LEU A 168 -4.57 -26.07 -7.75
CA LEU A 168 -4.43 -25.54 -9.10
C LEU A 168 -3.14 -24.72 -9.17
N ASN A 169 -2.44 -24.77 -10.30
CA ASN A 169 -1.14 -24.10 -10.48
C ASN A 169 -1.16 -23.15 -11.67
N ASN A 170 -0.30 -22.13 -11.64
CA ASN A 170 -0.07 -21.17 -12.73
C ASN A 170 -1.37 -20.49 -13.21
N ILE A 171 -2.06 -19.84 -12.27
CA ILE A 171 -3.34 -19.19 -12.51
C ILE A 171 -3.11 -17.69 -12.75
N THR A 172 -3.74 -17.15 -13.79
CA THR A 172 -3.88 -15.71 -13.96
C THR A 172 -5.33 -15.34 -13.72
N GLY A 173 -5.57 -14.39 -12.82
CA GLY A 173 -6.89 -13.83 -12.54
C GLY A 173 -6.97 -12.39 -13.01
N ALA A 174 -8.08 -12.03 -13.64
CA ALA A 174 -8.42 -10.66 -13.97
C ALA A 174 -9.85 -10.39 -13.49
N ILE A 175 -10.07 -9.23 -12.89
CA ILE A 175 -11.39 -8.74 -12.49
C ILE A 175 -11.52 -7.34 -13.03
N HIS A 176 -12.64 -7.06 -13.71
CA HIS A 176 -12.93 -5.75 -14.27
C HIS A 176 -14.26 -5.21 -13.73
N SER A 177 -14.30 -3.91 -13.43
CA SER A 177 -15.51 -3.16 -13.10
C SER A 177 -15.59 -1.90 -13.94
N ASP A 178 -16.71 -1.67 -14.62
CA ASP A 178 -16.96 -0.47 -15.45
C ASP A 178 -17.35 0.78 -14.64
N GLY A 179 -17.53 0.66 -13.32
CA GLY A 179 -18.02 1.77 -12.50
C GLY A 179 -18.22 1.35 -11.05
N PHE A 180 -17.12 1.17 -10.33
CA PHE A 180 -17.14 0.78 -8.93
C PHE A 180 -17.44 1.99 -8.05
N ASP A 181 -18.61 2.03 -7.43
CA ASP A 181 -18.95 3.01 -6.40
C ASP A 181 -18.07 2.77 -5.16
N ILE A 182 -17.09 3.66 -4.96
CA ILE A 182 -16.12 3.57 -3.85
C ILE A 182 -16.82 3.74 -2.49
N GLU A 183 -17.86 4.59 -2.43
CA GLU A 183 -18.56 4.91 -1.18
C GLU A 183 -19.39 3.72 -0.70
N ASN A 184 -20.18 3.14 -1.61
CA ASN A 184 -21.06 2.01 -1.31
C ASN A 184 -20.37 0.64 -1.48
N ARG A 185 -19.15 0.62 -2.02
CA ARG A 185 -18.36 -0.59 -2.33
C ARG A 185 -19.12 -1.55 -3.24
N SER A 186 -19.75 -1.02 -4.27
CA SER A 186 -20.65 -1.75 -5.17
C SER A 186 -20.44 -1.34 -6.62
N GLY A 187 -20.63 -2.27 -7.56
CA GLY A 187 -20.53 -1.97 -8.98
C GLY A 187 -20.67 -3.23 -9.82
N PRO A 188 -20.78 -3.11 -11.15
CA PRO A 188 -20.70 -4.26 -12.04
C PRO A 188 -19.32 -4.91 -11.93
N VAL A 189 -19.25 -6.24 -11.93
CA VAL A 189 -17.99 -6.98 -11.89
C VAL A 189 -18.05 -8.11 -12.92
N SER A 190 -16.95 -8.30 -13.66
CA SER A 190 -16.75 -9.34 -14.66
C SER A 190 -15.36 -9.94 -14.60
#